data_AF-A0A1B9SLW3-F1
#
_entry.id   AF-A0A1B9SLW3-F1
#
_cell.length_a   1.000
_cell.length_b   1.000
_cell.length_c   1.000
_cell.angle_alpha   90.00
_cell.angle_beta   90.00
_cell.angle_gamma   90.00
#
_symmetry.space_group_name_H-M   'P 1'
#
loop_
_entity.id
_entity.type
_entity.pdbx_description
1 polymer ?
#
loop_
_entity_poly.entity_id
_entity_poly.type
_entity_poly.pdbx_seq_one_letter_code
_entity_poly.pdbx_strand_id
1 'polypeptide(L)'
;MTQGNDWYDIAKRQGQRAGKRGGEIQRHQSDFRDEDENTAWIDGVLDGVMSSGERIAALTSVRDMMPGSKGGLIQVVIVERTRL
;
A
#
# COMPACT_ATOMS: atom_id res chain seq x y z
N MET A 1 0.67 18.57 -13.82
CA MET A 1 0.15 17.99 -12.57
C MET A 1 1.02 16.78 -12.28
N THR A 2 1.76 16.80 -11.18
CA THR A 2 2.73 15.78 -10.79
C THR A 2 2.00 14.50 -10.41
N GLN A 3 2.26 13.43 -11.17
CA GLN A 3 1.63 12.10 -11.05
C GLN A 3 1.80 11.46 -9.65
N GLY A 4 2.76 11.93 -8.85
CA GLY A 4 2.94 11.55 -7.45
C GLY A 4 1.73 11.87 -6.54
N ASN A 5 0.96 12.93 -6.83
CA ASN A 5 -0.25 13.24 -6.05
C ASN A 5 -1.34 12.18 -6.23
N ASP A 6 -1.46 11.59 -7.42
CA ASP A 6 -2.49 10.56 -7.69
C ASP A 6 -2.18 9.26 -6.93
N TRP A 7 -0.90 8.85 -6.91
CA TRP A 7 -0.48 7.64 -6.20
C TRP A 7 -0.71 7.75 -4.70
N TYR A 8 -0.39 8.91 -4.11
CA TYR A 8 -0.67 9.20 -2.71
C TYR A 8 -2.18 9.10 -2.40
N ASP A 9 -3.02 9.77 -3.19
CA ASP A 9 -4.47 9.81 -2.93
C ASP A 9 -5.14 8.45 -3.12
N ILE A 10 -4.71 7.68 -4.11
CA ILE A 10 -5.16 6.29 -4.31
C ILE A 10 -4.78 5.45 -3.10
N ALA A 11 -3.52 5.52 -2.69
CA ALA A 11 -2.99 4.76 -1.57
C ALA A 11 -3.67 5.12 -0.24
N LYS A 12 -3.92 6.41 0.00
CA LYS A 12 -4.64 6.89 1.18
C LYS A 12 -6.04 6.29 1.30
N ARG A 13 -6.78 6.21 0.19
CA ARG A 13 -8.09 5.54 0.17
C ARG A 13 -7.98 4.04 0.41
N GLN A 14 -6.91 3.38 -0.06
CA GLN A 14 -6.65 1.97 0.23
C GLN A 14 -6.35 1.77 1.71
N GLY A 15 -5.46 2.59 2.29
CA GLY A 15 -5.12 2.62 3.71
C GLY A 15 -6.33 2.80 4.61
N GLN A 16 -7.20 3.78 4.32
CA GLN A 16 -8.43 4.01 5.07
C GLN A 16 -9.40 2.83 5.05
N ARG A 17 -9.49 2.12 3.91
CA ARG A 17 -10.34 0.93 3.78
C ARG A 17 -9.78 -0.25 4.57
N ALA A 18 -8.46 -0.46 4.48
CA ALA A 18 -7.78 -1.51 5.21
C ALA A 18 -7.82 -1.25 6.72
N GLY A 19 -7.59 -0.02 7.17
CA GLY A 19 -7.71 0.33 8.59
C GLY A 19 -9.09 -0.02 9.15
N LYS A 20 -10.18 0.40 8.48
CA LYS A 20 -11.55 0.09 8.92
C LYS A 20 -11.87 -1.42 9.03
N ARG A 21 -11.19 -2.27 8.27
CA ARG A 21 -11.55 -3.70 8.11
C ARG A 21 -10.47 -4.67 8.58
N GLY A 22 -9.26 -4.18 8.86
CA GLY A 22 -8.04 -4.97 8.77
C GLY A 22 -7.77 -5.44 7.34
N GLY A 23 -6.60 -6.05 7.12
CA GLY A 23 -6.30 -6.79 5.90
C GLY A 23 -4.97 -6.39 5.27
N GLU A 24 -4.89 -6.62 3.96
CA GLU A 24 -3.64 -6.49 3.21
C GLU A 24 -3.82 -5.55 2.03
N ILE A 25 -2.84 -4.66 1.83
CA ILE A 25 -2.74 -3.80 0.66
C ILE A 25 -1.51 -4.22 -0.11
N GLN A 26 -1.68 -4.50 -1.41
CA GLN A 26 -0.62 -4.96 -2.28
C GLN A 26 -0.48 -4.08 -3.53
N ARG A 27 0.76 -3.93 -4.02
CA ARG A 27 1.04 -3.30 -5.32
C ARG A 27 2.34 -3.84 -5.91
N HIS A 28 2.41 -4.01 -7.23
CA HIS A 28 3.67 -4.34 -7.88
C HIS A 28 4.60 -3.13 -7.91
N GLN A 29 5.88 -3.31 -7.61
CA GLN A 29 6.87 -2.23 -7.75
C GLN A 29 6.99 -1.75 -9.20
N SER A 30 6.73 -2.64 -10.17
CA SER A 30 6.70 -2.28 -11.60
C SER A 30 5.49 -1.43 -12.01
N ASP A 31 4.53 -1.18 -11.11
CA ASP A 31 3.43 -0.25 -11.39
C ASP A 31 3.90 1.22 -11.28
N PHE A 32 5.02 1.47 -10.61
CA PHE A 32 5.60 2.80 -10.42
C PHE A 32 6.62 3.13 -11.51
N ARG A 33 6.66 4.39 -11.92
CA ARG A 33 7.64 4.87 -12.90
C ARG A 33 9.02 5.10 -12.28
N ASP A 34 9.05 5.46 -11.00
CA ASP A 34 10.24 5.81 -10.23
C ASP A 34 10.03 5.56 -8.73
N GLU A 35 11.09 5.77 -7.96
CA GLU A 35 11.08 5.63 -6.49
C GLU A 35 10.19 6.68 -5.80
N ASP A 36 10.00 7.86 -6.42
CA ASP A 36 9.15 8.93 -5.88
C ASP A 36 7.67 8.52 -5.90
N GLU A 37 7.21 7.89 -6.98
CA GLU A 37 5.85 7.33 -7.06
C GLU A 37 5.63 6.18 -6.08
N ASN A 38 6.63 5.30 -5.92
CA ASN A 38 6.58 4.24 -4.93
C ASN A 38 6.48 4.82 -3.51
N THR A 39 7.30 5.84 -3.21
CA THR A 39 7.31 6.53 -1.91
C THR A 39 5.97 7.22 -1.66
N ALA A 40 5.44 7.93 -2.65
CA ALA A 40 4.13 8.58 -2.55
C ALA A 40 3.01 7.57 -2.27
N TRP A 41 3.06 6.40 -2.90
CA TRP A 41 2.11 5.32 -2.61
C TRP A 41 2.27 4.78 -1.18
N ILE A 42 3.49 4.53 -0.71
CA ILE A 42 3.72 4.08 0.67
C ILE A 42 3.19 5.12 1.67
N ASP A 43 3.58 6.38 1.53
CA ASP A 43 3.16 7.48 2.41
C ASP A 43 1.63 7.62 2.44
N GLY A 44 0.98 7.51 1.29
CA GLY A 44 -0.47 7.52 1.21
C GLY A 44 -1.09 6.36 1.99
N VAL A 45 -0.56 5.13 1.86
CA VAL A 45 -1.05 3.98 2.65
C VAL A 45 -0.88 4.25 4.15
N LEU A 46 0.30 4.72 4.57
CA LEU A 46 0.60 5.02 5.98
C LEU A 46 -0.39 6.03 6.56
N ASP A 47 -0.56 7.18 5.90
CA ASP A 47 -1.51 8.23 6.31
C ASP A 47 -2.95 7.70 6.33
N GLY A 48 -3.34 6.94 5.31
CA GLY A 48 -4.65 6.32 5.22
C GLY A 48 -4.97 5.41 6.41
N VAL A 49 -4.03 4.56 6.80
CA VAL A 49 -4.19 3.65 7.96
C VAL A 49 -4.20 4.45 9.27
N MET A 50 -3.23 5.33 9.49
CA MET A 50 -3.15 6.13 10.71
C MET A 50 -4.37 7.03 10.92
N SER A 51 -4.91 7.63 9.84
CA SER A 51 -6.11 8.47 9.89
C SER A 51 -7.38 7.71 10.33
N SER A 52 -7.35 6.37 10.27
CA SER A 52 -8.45 5.52 10.75
C SER A 52 -8.27 5.04 12.20
N GLY A 53 -7.17 5.41 12.87
CA GLY A 53 -6.87 5.03 14.25
C GLY A 53 -6.27 3.62 14.41
N GLU A 54 -5.82 3.01 13.31
CA GLU A 54 -5.38 1.62 13.27
C GLU A 54 -3.88 1.53 13.00
N ARG A 55 -3.31 0.32 13.18
CA ARG A 55 -1.86 0.09 13.13
C ARG A 55 -1.46 -0.77 11.94
N ILE A 56 -0.31 -0.42 11.35
CA ILE A 56 0.39 -1.29 10.42
C ILE A 56 1.16 -2.34 11.21
N ALA A 57 0.83 -3.60 10.96
CA ALA A 57 1.47 -4.75 11.57
C ALA A 57 2.79 -5.08 10.88
N ALA A 58 2.82 -4.99 9.54
CA ALA A 58 4.01 -5.23 8.75
C ALA A 58 4.01 -4.47 7.43
N LEU A 59 5.20 -4.07 6.98
CA LEU A 59 5.49 -3.64 5.62
C LEU A 59 6.59 -4.55 5.09
N THR A 60 6.33 -5.25 4.00
CA THR A 60 7.26 -6.22 3.42
C THR A 60 7.20 -6.19 1.90
N SER A 61 8.09 -6.94 1.25
CA SER A 61 8.05 -7.19 -0.18
C SER A 61 8.15 -8.69 -0.44
N VAL A 62 7.31 -9.18 -1.34
CA VAL A 62 7.31 -10.58 -1.77
C VAL A 62 7.59 -10.66 -3.26
N ARG A 63 8.28 -11.71 -3.71
CA ARG A 63 8.49 -11.93 -5.14
C ARG A 63 7.27 -12.64 -5.72
N ASP A 64 6.66 -12.06 -6.74
CA ASP A 64 5.58 -12.69 -7.48
C ASP A 64 6.14 -13.76 -8.42
N MET A 65 5.78 -15.00 -8.12
CA MET A 65 6.17 -16.19 -8.87
C MET A 65 4.96 -16.83 -9.57
N MET A 66 3.78 -16.20 -9.50
CA MET A 66 2.54 -16.78 -10.01
C MET A 66 2.53 -16.77 -11.55
N PRO A 67 2.31 -17.92 -12.21
CA PRO A 67 2.24 -17.97 -13.67
C PRO A 67 1.14 -17.08 -14.22
N GLY A 68 1.46 -16.26 -15.23
CA GLY A 68 0.52 -15.31 -15.85
C GLY A 68 0.33 -13.99 -15.08
N SER A 69 1.05 -13.78 -13.97
CA SER A 69 1.12 -12.49 -13.28
C SER A 69 2.07 -11.51 -13.97
N LYS A 70 2.17 -10.28 -13.43
CA LYS A 70 3.20 -9.31 -13.85
C LYS A 70 4.62 -9.73 -13.42
N GLY A 71 4.75 -10.68 -12.50
CA GLY A 71 6.03 -11.05 -11.88
C GLY A 71 6.63 -9.91 -11.04
N GLY A 72 7.91 -10.04 -10.69
CA GLY A 72 8.66 -8.99 -9.99
C GLY A 72 8.41 -8.94 -8.48
N LEU A 73 8.61 -7.78 -7.87
CA LEU A 73 8.38 -7.57 -6.44
C LEU A 73 7.00 -6.93 -6.21
N ILE A 74 6.26 -7.46 -5.25
CA ILE A 74 5.02 -6.89 -4.73
C ILE A 74 5.34 -6.28 -3.37
N GLN A 75 5.03 -5.00 -3.21
CA GLN A 75 4.99 -4.32 -1.92
C GLN A 75 3.71 -4.73 -1.19
N VAL A 76 3.84 -5.17 0.06
CA VAL A 76 2.74 -5.67 0.89
C VAL A 76 2.69 -4.91 2.20
N VAL A 77 1.53 -4.31 2.51
CA VAL A 77 1.24 -3.66 3.79
C VAL A 77 0.15 -4.45 4.50
N ILE A 78 0.47 -4.97 5.69
CA ILE A 78 -0.47 -5.68 6.55
C ILE A 78 -0.98 -4.72 7.62
N VAL A 79 -2.30 -4.57 7.69
CA VAL A 79 -3.00 -3.71 8.64
C VAL A 79 -3.76 -4.58 9.62
N GLU A 80 -3.38 -4.48 10.89
CA GLU A 80 -4.09 -5.14 11.97
C GLU A 80 -5.23 -4.25 12.44
N ARG A 81 -6.41 -4.86 12.58
CA ARG A 81 -7.52 -4.21 13.25
C ARG A 81 -7.33 -4.38 14.75
N THR A 82 -7.18 -3.27 15.44
CA THR A 82 -7.21 -3.19 16.90
C THR A 82 -8.63 -3.50 17.34
N ARG A 83 -8.89 -4.75 17.75
CA ARG A 83 -10.14 -5.08 18.43
C ARG A 83 -10.09 -4.46 19.83
N LEU A 84 -10.91 -3.44 20.07
CA LEU A 84 -11.41 -3.10 21.40
C LEU A 84 -12.50 -4.10 21.80
#